data_AF-A0AAE8SN25-F1
#
_entry.id   AF-A0AAE8SN25-F1
#
_cell.length_a   1.000
_cell.length_b   1.000
_cell.length_c   1.000
_cell.angle_alpha   90.00
_cell.angle_beta   90.00
_cell.angle_gamma   90.00
#
_symmetry.space_group_name_H-M   'P 1'
#
loop_
_entity.id
_entity.type
_entity.pdbx_description
1 polymer ?
#
loop_
_entity_poly.entity_id
_entity_poly.type
_entity_poly.pdbx_seq_one_letter_code
_entity_poly.pdbx_strand_id
1 'polypeptide(L)'
;MPGKPSDWDNSEFLMDLTVALYTGAQVNKGLTPAIKESIEEYLESRGYSTSFDAVRIMAKRQVMTWDANVHEDILICLFQHVKPTAEDWSLVMRDLQEKGYSFTEGALRYDALHFCFSCLLPA
;
A
#
# COMPACT_ATOMS: atom_id res chain seq x y z
N MET A 1 33.82 -2.26 -7.51
CA MET A 1 32.67 -2.81 -8.23
C MET A 1 31.44 -2.12 -7.69
N PRO A 2 30.57 -1.50 -8.51
CA PRO A 2 29.31 -0.99 -8.00
C PRO A 2 28.50 -2.20 -7.49
N GLY A 3 28.17 -2.21 -6.20
CA GLY A 3 27.39 -3.29 -5.59
C GLY A 3 26.00 -3.37 -6.23
N LYS A 4 25.41 -4.57 -6.29
CA LYS A 4 24.03 -4.73 -6.74
C LYS A 4 23.15 -3.79 -5.89
N PRO A 5 22.27 -2.96 -6.49
CA PRO A 5 21.34 -2.14 -5.74
C PRO A 5 20.52 -3.03 -4.80
N SER A 6 20.32 -2.55 -3.57
CA SER A 6 19.54 -3.27 -2.57
C SER A 6 18.10 -3.37 -3.04
N ASP A 7 17.45 -4.52 -2.85
CA ASP A 7 16.01 -4.66 -3.15
C ASP A 7 15.19 -3.63 -2.36
N TRP A 8 15.68 -3.20 -1.19
CA TRP A 8 15.07 -2.15 -0.35
C TRP A 8 15.08 -0.74 -0.96
N ASP A 9 15.88 -0.49 -2.01
CA ASP A 9 15.87 0.77 -2.77
C ASP A 9 14.92 0.69 -3.98
N ASN A 10 14.30 -0.47 -4.24
CA ASN A 10 13.39 -0.70 -5.36
C ASN A 10 11.92 -0.43 -4.94
N SER A 11 11.29 0.56 -5.57
CA SER A 11 9.89 0.91 -5.29
C SER A 11 8.90 -0.21 -5.62
N GLU A 12 9.14 -1.00 -6.68
CA GLU A 12 8.24 -2.11 -7.04
C GLU A 12 8.26 -3.20 -5.97
N PHE A 13 9.44 -3.52 -5.45
CA PHE A 13 9.59 -4.45 -4.32
C PHE A 13 8.82 -3.97 -3.09
N LEU A 14 8.97 -2.69 -2.73
CA LEU A 14 8.31 -2.12 -1.55
C LEU A 14 6.78 -2.12 -1.69
N MET A 15 6.27 -1.88 -2.90
CA MET A 15 4.82 -1.94 -3.18
C MET A 15 4.30 -3.38 -3.11
N ASP A 16 4.98 -4.34 -3.73
CA ASP A 16 4.63 -5.76 -3.68
C ASP A 16 4.64 -6.30 -2.24
N LEU A 17 5.66 -5.94 -1.45
CA LEU A 17 5.75 -6.28 -0.03
C LEU A 17 4.60 -5.67 0.78
N THR A 18 4.23 -4.41 0.52
CA THR A 18 3.12 -3.73 1.21
C THR A 18 1.80 -4.42 0.94
N VAL A 19 1.52 -4.78 -0.32
CA VAL A 19 0.30 -5.51 -0.70
C VAL A 19 0.29 -6.89 -0.03
N ALA A 20 1.40 -7.63 -0.06
CA ALA A 20 1.50 -8.96 0.54
C ALA A 20 1.28 -8.94 2.07
N LEU A 21 1.88 -7.97 2.77
CA LEU A 21 1.69 -7.79 4.21
C LEU A 21 0.24 -7.45 4.55
N TYR A 22 -0.37 -6.52 3.82
CA TYR A 22 -1.74 -6.08 4.11
C TYR A 22 -2.75 -7.20 3.82
N THR A 23 -2.67 -7.81 2.64
CA THR A 23 -3.59 -8.90 2.25
C THR A 23 -3.43 -10.12 3.14
N GLY A 24 -2.19 -10.55 3.40
CA GLY A 24 -1.89 -11.67 4.28
C GLY A 24 -2.41 -11.44 5.71
N ALA A 25 -2.16 -10.25 6.28
CA ALA A 25 -2.57 -9.93 7.64
C ALA A 25 -4.08 -9.70 7.77
N GLN A 26 -4.73 -9.04 6.81
CA GLN A 26 -6.17 -8.75 6.85
C GLN A 26 -7.00 -10.03 6.74
N VAL A 27 -6.67 -10.91 5.79
CA VAL A 27 -7.41 -12.15 5.56
C VAL A 27 -7.29 -13.09 6.76
N ASN A 28 -6.12 -13.14 7.40
CA ASN A 28 -5.81 -14.12 8.43
C ASN A 28 -5.84 -13.57 9.86
N LYS A 29 -6.25 -12.30 10.04
CA LYS A 29 -6.26 -11.58 11.32
C LYS A 29 -4.90 -11.63 12.05
N GLY A 30 -3.81 -11.59 11.29
CA GLY A 30 -2.45 -11.61 11.81
C GLY A 30 -1.42 -12.30 10.90
N LEU A 31 -0.14 -12.11 11.23
CA LEU A 31 1.01 -12.68 10.53
C LEU A 31 1.45 -13.98 11.21
N THR A 32 0.70 -15.06 11.00
CA THR A 32 1.07 -16.40 11.49
C THR A 32 2.31 -16.93 10.75
N PRO A 33 3.02 -17.95 11.27
CA PRO A 33 4.18 -18.53 10.57
C PRO A 33 3.89 -18.92 9.12
N ALA A 34 2.77 -19.60 8.86
CA ALA A 34 2.36 -20.00 7.51
C ALA A 34 2.14 -18.79 6.59
N ILE A 35 1.64 -17.67 7.12
CA ILE A 35 1.47 -16.45 6.31
C ILE A 35 2.80 -15.78 6.01
N LYS A 36 3.75 -15.80 6.95
CA LYS A 36 5.11 -15.30 6.69
C LYS A 36 5.78 -16.08 5.57
N GLU A 37 5.69 -17.41 5.61
CA GLU A 37 6.18 -18.29 4.54
C GLU A 37 5.51 -17.95 3.20
N SER A 38 4.18 -17.80 3.17
CA SER A 38 3.47 -17.44 1.93
C SER A 38 3.88 -16.06 1.37
N ILE A 39 4.25 -15.10 2.24
CA ILE A 39 4.73 -13.78 1.82
C ILE A 39 6.14 -13.92 1.21
N GLU A 40 7.01 -14.73 1.81
CA GLU A 40 8.34 -15.01 1.26
C GLU A 40 8.22 -15.69 -0.12
N GLU A 41 7.39 -16.73 -0.25
CA GLU A 41 7.12 -17.42 -1.51
C GLU A 41 6.55 -16.47 -2.58
N TYR A 42 5.63 -15.59 -2.20
CA TYR A 42 5.07 -14.59 -3.10
C TYR A 42 6.15 -13.65 -3.64
N LEU A 43 7.03 -13.14 -2.78
CA LEU A 43 8.10 -12.23 -3.18
C LEU A 43 9.17 -12.95 -4.01
N GLU A 44 9.48 -14.20 -3.71
CA GLU A 44 10.38 -15.04 -4.51
C GLU A 44 9.82 -15.28 -5.92
N SER A 45 8.52 -15.54 -6.04
CA SER A 45 7.84 -15.69 -7.35
C SER A 45 7.91 -14.44 -8.23
N ARG A 46 8.10 -13.27 -7.60
CA ARG A 46 8.28 -11.96 -8.25
C ARG A 46 9.76 -11.64 -8.53
N GLY A 47 10.68 -12.54 -8.16
CA GLY A 47 12.11 -12.41 -8.39
C GLY A 47 12.89 -11.71 -7.28
N TYR A 48 12.27 -11.47 -6.12
CA TYR A 48 12.92 -10.83 -4.98
C TYR A 48 13.49 -11.88 -4.01
N SER A 49 14.67 -11.60 -3.46
CA SER A 49 15.31 -12.49 -2.48
C SER A 49 15.26 -11.84 -1.11
N THR A 50 14.14 -11.99 -0.40
CA THR A 50 13.98 -11.46 0.96
C THR A 50 13.44 -12.53 1.91
N SER A 51 13.68 -12.35 3.22
CA SER A 51 13.06 -13.13 4.27
C SER A 51 12.21 -12.25 5.18
N PHE A 52 11.29 -12.86 5.91
CA PHE A 52 10.43 -12.18 6.88
C PHE A 52 11.25 -11.63 8.06
N ASP A 53 12.38 -12.26 8.38
CA ASP A 53 13.33 -11.71 9.34
C ASP A 53 13.98 -10.42 8.83
N ALA A 54 14.32 -10.34 7.54
CA ALA A 54 14.80 -9.10 6.93
C ALA A 54 13.73 -8.00 6.98
N VAL A 55 12.48 -8.33 6.65
CA VAL A 55 11.32 -7.42 6.79
C VAL A 55 11.19 -6.91 8.22
N ARG A 56 11.31 -7.79 9.22
CA ARG A 56 11.25 -7.41 10.65
C ARG A 56 12.39 -6.48 11.05
N ILE A 57 13.60 -6.70 10.57
CA ILE A 57 14.76 -5.84 10.85
C ILE A 57 14.53 -4.44 10.24
N MET A 58 14.02 -4.36 9.01
CA MET A 58 13.78 -3.09 8.35
C MET A 58 12.64 -2.31 9.00
N ALA A 59 11.55 -2.95 9.38
CA ALA A 59 10.46 -2.32 10.13
C ALA A 59 10.96 -1.71 11.45
N LYS A 60 11.89 -2.37 12.15
CA LYS A 60 12.49 -1.85 13.40
C LYS A 60 13.43 -0.66 13.18
N ARG A 61 13.97 -0.47 11.97
CA ARG A 61 14.83 0.68 11.63
C ARG A 61 14.04 1.94 11.33
N GLN A 62 12.73 1.84 11.23
CA GLN A 62 11.86 2.97 10.93
C GLN A 62 11.88 3.97 12.11
N VAL A 63 12.39 5.18 11.85
CA VAL A 63 12.52 6.25 12.87
C VAL A 63 11.29 7.17 12.87
N MET A 64 10.54 7.20 11.78
CA MET A 64 9.35 8.05 11.63
C MET A 64 8.14 7.47 12.38
N THR A 65 7.35 8.34 13.00
CA THR A 65 6.02 8.01 13.58
C THR A 65 4.96 8.04 12.49
N TRP A 66 4.30 6.91 12.22
CA TRP A 66 3.25 6.80 11.20
C TRP A 66 1.89 6.93 11.86
N ASP A 67 1.45 8.17 12.06
CA ASP A 67 0.11 8.46 12.56
C ASP A 67 -0.91 8.60 11.42
N ALA A 68 -2.19 8.74 11.79
CA ALA A 68 -3.28 8.86 10.83
C ALA A 68 -3.11 10.07 9.89
N ASN A 69 -2.62 11.21 10.39
CA ASN A 69 -2.41 12.41 9.59
C ASN A 69 -1.32 12.18 8.54
N VAL A 70 -0.23 11.50 8.91
CA VAL A 70 0.85 11.15 7.97
C VAL A 70 0.33 10.24 6.85
N HIS A 71 -0.52 9.26 7.17
CA HIS A 71 -1.13 8.41 6.14
C HIS A 71 -2.04 9.19 5.19
N GLU A 72 -2.83 10.13 5.71
CA GLU A 72 -3.67 11.02 4.93
C GLU A 72 -2.85 11.96 4.02
N ASP A 73 -1.81 12.59 4.55
CA ASP A 73 -0.91 13.48 3.79
C ASP A 73 -0.23 12.74 2.64
N ILE A 74 0.16 11.48 2.85
CA ILE A 74 0.74 10.64 1.80
C ILE A 74 -0.26 10.38 0.68
N LEU A 75 -1.52 10.05 1.03
CA LEU A 75 -2.56 9.82 0.03
C LEU A 75 -2.82 11.09 -0.79
N ILE A 76 -2.88 12.26 -0.15
CA ILE A 76 -3.00 13.55 -0.85
C ILE A 76 -1.82 13.76 -1.81
N CYS A 77 -0.58 13.58 -1.33
CA CYS A 77 0.61 13.74 -2.17
C CYS A 77 0.60 12.79 -3.37
N LEU A 78 0.19 11.54 -3.18
CA LEU A 78 0.04 10.57 -4.27
C LEU A 78 -0.98 11.04 -5.29
N PHE A 79 -2.16 11.53 -4.89
CA PHE A 79 -3.17 12.04 -5.83
C PHE A 79 -2.73 13.30 -6.59
N GLN A 80 -1.83 14.11 -6.02
CA GLN A 80 -1.28 15.28 -6.71
C GLN A 80 -0.34 14.89 -7.86
N HIS A 81 0.39 13.79 -7.71
CA HIS A 81 1.45 13.39 -8.64
C HIS A 81 1.07 12.21 -9.54
N VAL A 82 0.19 11.32 -9.07
CA VAL A 82 -0.33 10.17 -9.83
C VAL A 82 -1.74 10.51 -10.28
N LYS A 83 -1.92 10.59 -11.60
CA LYS A 83 -3.24 10.80 -12.22
C LYS A 83 -3.69 9.48 -12.83
N PRO A 84 -4.59 8.72 -12.16
CA PRO A 84 -5.05 7.45 -12.69
C PRO A 84 -5.81 7.67 -13.99
N THR A 85 -5.58 6.80 -14.96
CA THR A 85 -6.35 6.76 -16.21
C THR A 85 -7.76 6.26 -15.96
N ALA A 86 -8.64 6.38 -16.96
CA ALA A 86 -10.01 5.83 -16.85
C ALA A 86 -10.02 4.30 -16.62
N GLU A 87 -9.02 3.60 -17.14
CA GLU A 87 -8.85 2.15 -16.93
C GLU A 87 -8.44 1.87 -15.47
N ASP A 88 -7.47 2.61 -14.93
CA ASP A 88 -7.06 2.48 -13.53
C ASP A 88 -8.24 2.71 -12.58
N TRP A 89 -9.09 3.71 -12.85
CA TRP A 89 -10.31 3.95 -12.08
C TRP A 89 -11.29 2.79 -12.15
N SER A 90 -11.42 2.15 -13.31
CA SER A 90 -12.29 0.98 -13.48
C SER A 90 -11.79 -0.21 -12.66
N LEU A 91 -10.47 -0.43 -12.61
CA LEU A 91 -9.85 -1.46 -11.78
C LEU A 91 -10.08 -1.19 -10.28
N VAL A 92 -9.83 0.05 -9.84
CA VAL A 92 -10.05 0.46 -8.44
C VAL A 92 -11.51 0.25 -8.01
N MET A 93 -12.47 0.65 -8.85
CA MET A 93 -13.89 0.47 -8.56
C MET A 93 -14.29 -1.00 -8.45
N ARG A 94 -13.74 -1.86 -9.31
CA ARG A 94 -13.97 -3.31 -9.23
C ARG A 94 -13.43 -3.87 -7.92
N ASP A 95 -12.18 -3.53 -7.58
CA ASP A 95 -11.52 -4.05 -6.38
C ASP A 95 -12.23 -3.58 -5.09
N LEU A 96 -12.80 -2.37 -5.09
CA LEU A 96 -13.63 -1.86 -3.99
C LEU A 96 -14.97 -2.60 -3.89
N GLN A 97 -15.61 -2.91 -5.01
CA GLN A 97 -16.84 -3.71 -5.02
C GLN A 97 -16.61 -5.13 -4.49
N GLU A 98 -15.50 -5.76 -4.86
CA GLU A 98 -15.10 -7.08 -4.33
C GLU A 98 -14.90 -7.06 -2.80
N LYS A 99 -14.50 -5.91 -2.25
CA LYS A 99 -14.39 -5.68 -0.80
C LYS A 99 -15.74 -5.37 -0.12
N GLY A 100 -16.84 -5.31 -0.87
CA GLY A 100 -18.19 -5.07 -0.36
C GLY A 100 -18.62 -3.61 -0.30
N TYR A 101 -17.85 -2.68 -0.89
CA TYR A 101 -18.24 -1.28 -0.96
C TYR A 101 -19.23 -1.04 -2.09
N SER A 102 -20.30 -0.28 -1.79
CA SER A 102 -21.37 0.03 -2.74
C SER A 102 -21.52 1.55 -2.96
N PHE A 103 -20.55 2.17 -3.63
CA PHE A 103 -20.65 3.56 -4.08
C PHE A 103 -20.29 3.68 -5.57
N THR A 104 -20.61 4.82 -6.17
CA THR A 104 -20.33 5.08 -7.60
C THR A 104 -18.94 5.66 -7.80
N GLU A 105 -18.38 5.49 -9.00
CA GLU A 105 -17.10 6.11 -9.36
C GLU A 105 -17.15 7.64 -9.24
N GLY A 106 -18.29 8.25 -9.57
CA GLY A 106 -18.54 9.66 -9.34
C GLY A 106 -18.38 10.02 -7.86
N ALA A 107 -19.00 9.27 -6.94
CA ALA A 107 -18.86 9.51 -5.50
C ALA A 107 -17.40 9.42 -5.05
N LEU A 108 -16.63 8.45 -5.55
CA LEU A 108 -15.21 8.31 -5.24
C LEU A 108 -14.37 9.49 -5.78
N ARG A 109 -14.66 9.94 -7.01
CA ARG A 109 -14.02 11.12 -7.62
C ARG A 109 -14.38 12.42 -6.86
N TYR A 110 -15.57 12.51 -6.29
CA TYR A 110 -16.01 13.62 -5.45
C TYR A 110 -15.46 13.56 -4.02
N ASP A 111 -15.20 12.36 -3.48
CA ASP A 111 -14.58 12.21 -2.15
C ASP A 111 -13.16 12.78 -2.12
N ALA A 112 -12.40 12.66 -3.22
CA ALA A 112 -11.11 13.34 -3.37
C ALA A 112 -11.21 14.88 -3.29
N LEU A 113 -12.33 15.46 -3.75
CA LEU A 113 -12.64 16.88 -3.60
C LEU A 113 -13.12 17.21 -2.18
N HIS A 114 -13.92 16.32 -1.57
CA HIS A 114 -14.46 16.48 -0.22
C HIS A 114 -13.36 16.42 0.85
N PHE A 115 -12.37 15.52 0.72
CA PHE A 115 -11.22 15.45 1.61
C PHE A 115 -10.41 16.76 1.63
N CYS A 116 -10.12 17.32 0.46
CA CYS A 116 -9.52 18.66 0.35
C CYS A 116 -10.38 19.74 1.02
N PHE A 117 -11.71 19.68 0.87
CA PHE A 117 -12.61 20.68 1.44
C PHE A 117 -12.76 20.55 2.96
N SER A 118 -12.78 19.33 3.51
CA SER A 118 -12.90 19.10 4.96
C SER A 118 -11.62 19.45 5.72
N CYS A 119 -10.44 19.29 5.12
CA CYS A 119 -9.17 19.70 5.74
C CYS A 119 -8.94 21.22 5.71
N LEU A 120 -9.54 21.96 4.76
CA LEU A 120 -9.35 23.41 4.58
C LEU A 120 -10.39 24.28 5.29
N LEU A 121 -11.45 23.68 5.84
CA LEU A 121 -12.49 24.38 6.61
C LEU A 121 -12.59 23.73 8.00
N PRO A 122 -11.96 24.32 9.04
CA PRO A 122 -12.30 23.95 10.40
C PRO A 122 -13.77 24.33 10.64
N ALA A 123 -14.50 23.45 11.33
CA ALA A 123 -15.86 23.70 11.80
C ALA A 123 -15.95 24.96 12.68
#